data_AF-A0A927S4B6-F1
#
_entry.id   AF-A0A927S4B6-F1
#
_cell.length_a   1.000
_cell.length_b   1.000
_cell.length_c   1.000
_cell.angle_alpha   90.00
_cell.angle_beta   90.00
_cell.angle_gamma   90.00
#
_symmetry.space_group_name_H-M   'P 1'
#
loop_
_entity.id
_entity.type
_entity.pdbx_description
1 polymer ?
#
loop_
_entity_poly.entity_id
_entity_poly.type
_entity_poly.pdbx_seq_one_letter_code
_entity_poly.pdbx_strand_id
1 'polypeptide(L)'
;MSVVETVLVALCFSIVMIGCIADMTSGKFPNTITLVGSAIGSVIIAIASIRGFSPWPDSGRWAVNFGIAFIITVVFYLRDIWAPGDAKLYLMLAAILPRDIYAVSEQTICPALLIVVFAYAGGFLWLVGSALVHREAAPTIKVDKDWLRQFLFGIGMASGIYLPITAFFPEFYQANQALIVLIVAVVIYYGANTRFSHMFGLVGIIATTITTILLWQIKLDKSYDLCYTKGMDMIHLLKVSPETRKTI
;
A
#
# COMPACT_ATOMS: atom_id res chain seq x y z
N MET A 1 -19.39 15.85 -3.15
CA MET A 1 -18.32 16.22 -4.10
C MET A 1 -18.41 17.72 -4.33
N SER A 2 -17.34 18.48 -4.08
CA SER A 2 -17.30 19.93 -4.31
C SER A 2 -17.24 20.26 -5.81
N VAL A 3 -17.49 21.53 -6.17
CA VAL A 3 -17.36 22.00 -7.57
C VAL A 3 -15.91 21.84 -8.06
N VAL A 4 -14.94 22.12 -7.19
CA VAL A 4 -13.51 21.97 -7.48
C VAL A 4 -13.15 20.52 -7.79
N GLU A 5 -13.61 19.57 -6.98
CA GLU A 5 -13.41 18.13 -7.23
C GLU A 5 -14.00 17.70 -8.57
N THR A 6 -15.23 18.16 -8.87
CA THR A 6 -15.88 17.85 -10.15
C THR A 6 -15.04 18.34 -11.33
N VAL A 7 -14.49 19.56 -11.25
CA VAL A 7 -13.62 20.12 -12.29
C VAL A 7 -12.33 19.32 -12.41
N LEU A 8 -11.67 18.96 -11.30
CA LEU A 8 -10.43 18.18 -11.31
C LEU A 8 -10.64 16.77 -11.86
N VAL A 9 -11.73 16.11 -11.48
CA VAL A 9 -12.10 14.78 -12.00
C VAL A 9 -12.43 14.86 -13.50
N ALA A 10 -13.17 15.87 -13.94
CA ALA A 10 -13.48 16.07 -15.35
C ALA A 10 -12.23 16.36 -16.19
N LEU A 11 -11.30 17.17 -15.67
CA LEU A 11 -10.00 17.43 -16.29
C LEU A 11 -9.18 16.15 -16.39
N CYS A 12 -9.07 15.41 -15.29
CA CYS A 12 -8.39 14.13 -15.23
C CYS A 12 -8.96 13.14 -16.26
N PHE A 13 -10.27 12.93 -16.26
CA PHE A 13 -10.95 12.04 -17.18
C PHE A 13 -10.70 12.43 -18.64
N SER A 14 -10.77 13.73 -18.94
CA SER A 14 -10.53 14.25 -20.30
C SER A 14 -9.10 13.96 -20.78
N ILE A 15 -8.09 14.18 -19.93
CA ILE A 15 -6.69 13.89 -20.28
C ILE A 15 -6.48 12.39 -20.47
N VAL A 16 -7.06 11.55 -19.60
CA VAL A 16 -6.98 10.09 -19.71
C VAL A 16 -7.62 9.62 -21.02
N MET A 17 -8.82 10.09 -21.36
CA MET A 17 -9.50 9.72 -22.60
C MET A 17 -8.71 10.13 -23.84
N ILE A 18 -8.19 11.37 -23.87
CA ILE A 18 -7.31 11.82 -24.96
C ILE A 18 -6.06 10.94 -25.04
N GLY A 19 -5.48 10.59 -23.89
CA GLY A 19 -4.34 9.69 -23.77
C GLY A 19 -4.60 8.31 -24.32
N CYS A 20 -5.73 7.68 -23.96
CA CYS A 20 -6.15 6.37 -24.48
C CYS A 20 -6.35 6.41 -26.01
N ILE A 21 -7.02 7.44 -26.53
CA ILE A 21 -7.24 7.60 -27.97
C ILE A 21 -5.90 7.77 -28.70
N ALA A 22 -5.01 8.62 -28.18
CA ALA A 22 -3.68 8.84 -28.76
C ALA A 22 -2.81 7.57 -28.71
N ASP A 23 -2.90 6.79 -27.64
CA ASP A 23 -2.18 5.53 -27.50
C ASP A 23 -2.68 4.49 -28.51
N MET A 24 -4.00 4.34 -28.66
CA MET A 24 -4.59 3.42 -29.64
C MET A 24 -4.29 3.81 -31.11
N THR A 25 -4.15 5.09 -31.40
CA THR A 25 -3.98 5.59 -32.79
C THR A 25 -2.53 5.77 -33.19
N SER A 26 -1.67 6.19 -32.25
CA SER A 26 -0.28 6.59 -32.53
C SER A 26 0.75 5.88 -31.66
N GLY A 27 0.32 5.06 -30.69
CA GLY A 27 1.20 4.38 -29.73
C GLY A 27 1.97 5.34 -28.81
N LYS A 28 1.51 6.59 -28.69
CA LYS A 28 2.22 7.65 -27.96
C LYS A 28 1.28 8.42 -27.05
N PHE A 29 1.60 8.41 -25.77
CA PHE A 29 0.91 9.23 -24.78
C PHE A 29 1.33 10.72 -24.87
N PRO A 30 0.38 11.68 -24.91
CA PRO A 30 0.66 13.07 -25.30
C PRO A 30 1.31 13.90 -24.18
N ASN A 31 2.63 14.08 -24.26
CA ASN A 31 3.43 14.80 -23.25
C ASN A 31 2.91 16.19 -22.88
N THR A 32 2.62 17.03 -23.88
CA THR A 32 2.25 18.43 -23.64
C THR A 32 0.92 18.55 -22.92
N ILE A 33 -0.08 17.77 -23.33
CA ILE A 33 -1.41 17.79 -22.71
C ILE A 33 -1.33 17.28 -21.28
N THR A 34 -0.59 16.19 -21.05
CA THR A 34 -0.38 15.64 -19.71
C THR A 34 0.33 16.62 -18.79
N LEU A 35 1.40 17.27 -19.26
CA LEU A 35 2.17 18.23 -18.47
C LEU A 35 1.34 19.47 -18.13
N VAL A 36 0.73 20.09 -19.15
CA VAL A 36 -0.08 21.31 -18.97
C VAL A 36 -1.30 21.01 -18.10
N GLY A 37 -1.98 19.89 -18.34
CA GLY A 37 -3.11 19.45 -17.53
C GLY A 37 -2.72 19.20 -16.07
N SER A 38 -1.57 18.56 -15.82
CA SER A 38 -1.05 18.33 -14.47
C SER A 38 -0.71 19.64 -13.76
N ALA A 39 -0.10 20.59 -14.48
CA ALA A 39 0.22 21.91 -13.94
C ALA A 39 -1.06 22.69 -13.58
N ILE A 40 -2.05 22.71 -14.47
CA ILE A 40 -3.34 23.37 -14.22
C ILE A 40 -4.04 22.73 -13.01
N GLY A 41 -4.13 21.40 -12.95
CA GLY A 41 -4.73 20.69 -11.82
C GLY A 41 -4.04 20.99 -10.49
N SER A 42 -2.70 20.98 -10.48
CA SER A 42 -1.90 21.31 -9.29
C SER A 42 -2.14 22.74 -8.81
N VAL A 43 -2.25 23.71 -9.73
CA VAL A 43 -2.58 25.10 -9.40
C VAL A 43 -3.98 25.23 -8.81
N ILE A 44 -4.97 24.54 -9.39
CA ILE A 44 -6.35 24.52 -8.88
C ILE A 44 -6.37 23.97 -7.44
N ILE A 45 -5.66 22.87 -7.18
CA ILE A 45 -5.54 22.28 -5.83
C ILE A 45 -4.91 23.29 -4.87
N ALA A 46 -3.77 23.90 -5.24
CA ALA A 46 -3.09 24.87 -4.38
C ALA A 46 -3.97 26.07 -4.02
N ILE A 47 -4.69 26.63 -5.00
CA ILE A 47 -5.62 27.75 -4.77
C ILE A 47 -6.79 27.32 -3.87
N ALA A 48 -7.38 26.16 -4.14
CA ALA A 48 -8.49 25.63 -3.34
C ALA A 48 -8.08 25.38 -1.88
N SER A 49 -6.85 24.91 -1.65
CA SER A 49 -6.28 24.75 -0.30
C SER A 49 -6.09 26.09 0.43
N ILE A 50 -5.53 27.11 -0.23
CA ILE A 50 -5.28 28.43 0.40
C ILE A 50 -6.59 29.13 0.76
N ARG A 51 -7.62 28.99 -0.09
CA ARG A 51 -8.90 29.70 0.08
C ARG A 51 -9.90 28.98 0.98
N GLY A 52 -9.56 27.79 1.48
CA GLY A 52 -10.48 26.97 2.29
C GLY A 52 -11.74 26.52 1.53
N PHE A 53 -11.71 26.53 0.19
CA PHE A 53 -12.86 26.15 -0.64
C PHE A 53 -13.07 24.64 -0.73
N SER A 54 -12.11 23.86 -0.25
CA SER A 54 -12.20 22.41 -0.17
C SER A 54 -12.15 21.99 1.30
N PRO A 55 -13.03 21.08 1.76
CA PRO A 55 -12.90 20.46 3.07
C PRO A 55 -11.64 19.59 3.21
N TRP A 56 -10.87 19.39 2.14
CA TRP A 56 -9.70 18.50 2.12
C TRP A 56 -8.58 18.93 1.15
N PRO A 57 -7.32 18.55 1.45
CA PRO A 57 -6.66 18.85 2.72
C PRO A 57 -5.28 19.47 2.47
N ASP A 58 -4.86 20.31 3.42
CA ASP A 58 -3.48 20.59 3.79
C ASP A 58 -2.43 20.27 2.71
N SER A 59 -2.02 21.29 1.94
CA SER A 59 -1.10 21.16 0.79
C SER A 59 0.12 20.26 1.02
N GLY A 60 0.56 20.11 2.28
CA GLY A 60 1.58 19.16 2.70
C GLY A 60 1.23 17.69 2.44
N ARG A 61 0.00 17.22 2.71
CA ARG A 61 -0.40 15.82 2.48
C ARG A 61 -0.47 15.49 0.99
N TRP A 62 -0.99 16.41 0.18
CA TRP A 62 -0.95 16.27 -1.28
C TRP A 62 0.50 16.23 -1.78
N ALA A 63 1.37 17.12 -1.28
CA ALA A 63 2.79 17.15 -1.66
C ALA A 63 3.52 15.86 -1.27
N VAL A 64 3.20 15.26 -0.12
CA VAL A 64 3.76 13.96 0.29
C VAL A 64 3.28 12.83 -0.64
N ASN A 65 1.98 12.76 -0.95
CA ASN A 65 1.45 11.78 -1.91
C ASN A 65 2.12 11.93 -3.29
N PHE A 66 2.20 13.15 -3.81
CA PHE A 66 2.84 13.44 -5.09
C PHE A 66 4.34 13.14 -5.06
N GLY A 67 5.04 13.50 -3.98
CA GLY A 67 6.47 13.22 -3.82
C GLY A 67 6.78 11.72 -3.79
N ILE A 68 5.98 10.92 -3.08
CA ILE A 68 6.14 9.46 -3.08
C ILE A 68 5.78 8.88 -4.46
N ALA A 69 4.69 9.34 -5.07
CA ALA A 69 4.33 8.92 -6.43
C ALA A 69 5.46 9.22 -7.42
N PHE A 70 6.09 10.40 -7.33
CA PHE A 70 7.24 10.77 -8.15
C PHE A 70 8.43 9.84 -7.93
N ILE A 71 8.78 9.52 -6.67
CA ILE A 71 9.86 8.57 -6.37
C ILE A 71 9.56 7.20 -6.99
N ILE A 72 8.33 6.70 -6.84
CA ILE A 72 7.89 5.43 -7.42
C ILE A 72 8.03 5.46 -8.95
N THR A 73 7.50 6.51 -9.60
CA THR A 73 7.61 6.70 -11.06
C THR A 73 9.06 6.67 -11.52
N VAL A 74 9.95 7.41 -10.86
CA VAL A 74 11.37 7.45 -11.22
C VAL A 74 12.02 6.08 -11.05
N VAL A 75 11.80 5.41 -9.92
CA VAL A 75 12.36 4.07 -9.68
C VAL A 75 11.87 3.07 -10.72
N PHE A 76 10.58 3.09 -11.04
CA PHE A 76 9.97 2.13 -11.97
C PHE A 76 10.38 2.41 -13.42
N TYR A 77 10.52 3.69 -13.79
CA TYR A 77 11.02 4.10 -15.10
C TYR A 77 12.50 3.74 -15.30
N LEU A 78 13.36 4.03 -14.32
CA LEU A 78 14.80 3.72 -14.40
C LEU A 78 15.11 2.21 -14.40
N ARG A 79 14.12 1.38 -14.08
CA ARG A 79 14.24 -0.08 -14.05
C ARG A 79 13.50 -0.77 -15.19
N ASP A 80 12.99 0.00 -16.15
CA ASP A 80 12.19 -0.50 -17.26
C ASP A 80 11.01 -1.38 -16.81
N ILE A 81 10.53 -1.17 -15.57
CA ILE A 81 9.32 -1.85 -15.05
C ILE A 81 8.09 -1.24 -15.72
N TRP A 82 8.11 0.09 -15.91
CA TRP A 82 7.03 0.82 -16.55
C TRP A 82 7.47 1.44 -17.86
N ALA A 83 6.57 1.37 -18.83
CA ALA A 83 6.70 2.13 -20.06
C ALA A 83 6.60 3.64 -19.77
N PRO A 84 7.18 4.50 -20.63
CA PRO A 84 7.11 5.95 -20.47
C PRO A 84 5.68 6.51 -20.41
N GLY A 85 4.70 5.80 -20.98
CA GLY A 85 3.28 6.17 -20.92
C GLY A 85 2.70 6.01 -19.51
N ASP A 86 2.81 4.81 -18.94
CA ASP A 86 2.29 4.46 -17.61
C ASP A 86 2.87 5.37 -16.51
N ALA A 87 4.18 5.63 -16.59
CA ALA A 87 4.90 6.53 -15.69
C ALA A 87 4.31 7.95 -15.68
N LYS A 88 4.02 8.50 -16.87
CA LYS A 88 3.42 9.84 -17.02
C LYS A 88 1.98 9.87 -16.55
N LEU A 89 1.21 8.84 -16.90
CA LEU A 89 -0.18 8.71 -16.50
C LEU A 89 -0.30 8.64 -14.98
N TYR A 90 0.50 7.81 -14.32
CA TYR A 90 0.50 7.71 -12.86
C TYR A 90 0.85 9.03 -12.18
N LEU A 91 1.90 9.71 -12.66
CA LEU A 91 2.31 11.01 -12.09
C LEU A 91 1.24 12.09 -12.29
N MET A 92 0.57 12.11 -13.45
CA MET A 92 -0.55 13.00 -13.73
C MET A 92 -1.73 12.73 -12.79
N LEU A 93 -2.06 11.47 -12.57
CA LEU A 93 -3.14 11.07 -11.65
C LEU A 93 -2.83 11.50 -10.22
N ALA A 94 -1.59 11.30 -9.76
CA ALA A 94 -1.15 11.75 -8.44
C ALA A 94 -1.15 13.29 -8.30
N ALA A 95 -0.95 14.02 -9.39
CA ALA A 95 -0.96 15.49 -9.39
C ALA A 95 -2.39 16.06 -9.36
N ILE A 96 -3.29 15.54 -10.21
CA ILE A 96 -4.62 16.14 -10.45
C ILE A 96 -5.70 15.54 -9.57
N LEU A 97 -5.67 14.23 -9.32
CA LEU A 97 -6.80 13.55 -8.71
C LEU A 97 -6.80 13.81 -7.19
N PRO A 98 -7.89 14.41 -6.64
CA PRO A 98 -7.99 14.69 -5.22
C PRO A 98 -7.81 13.42 -4.37
N ARG A 99 -6.90 13.48 -3.41
CA ARG A 99 -6.51 12.38 -2.52
C ARG A 99 -7.71 11.63 -1.94
N ASP A 100 -8.70 12.36 -1.43
CA ASP A 100 -9.78 11.79 -0.62
C ASP A 100 -10.86 11.09 -1.46
N ILE A 101 -10.76 11.15 -2.80
CA ILE A 101 -11.60 10.31 -3.69
C ILE A 101 -11.22 8.84 -3.56
N TYR A 102 -9.96 8.54 -3.27
CA TYR A 102 -9.42 7.17 -3.27
C TYR A 102 -8.62 6.82 -2.02
N ALA A 103 -8.42 7.75 -1.08
CA ALA A 103 -7.84 7.45 0.23
C ALA A 103 -8.81 6.63 1.07
N VAL A 104 -8.32 5.53 1.64
CA VAL A 104 -9.10 4.64 2.53
C VAL A 104 -9.16 5.20 3.95
N SER A 105 -8.14 5.97 4.36
CA SER A 105 -8.03 6.58 5.68
C SER A 105 -7.26 7.90 5.60
N GLU A 106 -7.46 8.78 6.58
CA GLU A 106 -6.64 9.98 6.76
C GLU A 106 -5.15 9.68 6.95
N GLN A 107 -4.82 8.48 7.44
CA GLN A 107 -3.45 8.02 7.64
C GLN A 107 -2.81 7.44 6.36
N THR A 108 -3.55 7.33 5.25
CA THR A 108 -3.01 6.80 3.99
C THR A 108 -2.04 7.80 3.35
N ILE A 109 -0.75 7.47 3.29
CA ILE A 109 0.31 8.39 2.88
C ILE A 109 0.37 8.55 1.36
N CYS A 110 0.30 7.44 0.60
CA CYS A 110 0.34 7.45 -0.86
C CYS A 110 -0.90 6.74 -1.45
N PRO A 111 -2.08 7.36 -1.36
CA PRO A 111 -3.29 6.76 -1.88
C PRO A 111 -3.26 6.62 -3.41
N ALA A 112 -2.45 7.41 -4.14
CA ALA A 112 -2.38 7.33 -5.60
C ALA A 112 -1.99 5.93 -6.08
N LEU A 113 -1.23 5.20 -5.25
CA LEU A 113 -0.85 3.82 -5.52
C LEU A 113 -2.05 2.88 -5.70
N LEU A 114 -3.19 3.16 -5.05
CA LEU A 114 -4.39 2.33 -5.23
C LEU A 114 -4.90 2.39 -6.66
N ILE A 115 -4.77 3.53 -7.34
CA ILE A 115 -5.17 3.69 -8.74
C ILE A 115 -4.37 2.73 -9.64
N VAL A 116 -3.07 2.62 -9.39
CA VAL A 116 -2.17 1.69 -10.07
C VAL A 116 -2.56 0.25 -9.78
N VAL A 117 -2.80 -0.09 -8.52
CA VAL A 117 -3.20 -1.45 -8.13
C VAL A 117 -4.46 -1.88 -8.91
N PHE A 118 -5.48 -1.01 -9.00
CA PHE A 118 -6.68 -1.31 -9.76
C PHE A 118 -6.43 -1.41 -11.27
N ALA A 119 -5.63 -0.53 -11.84
CA ALA A 119 -5.29 -0.57 -13.27
C ALA A 119 -4.56 -1.86 -13.65
N TYR A 120 -3.55 -2.25 -12.87
CA TYR A 120 -2.79 -3.49 -13.10
C TYR A 120 -3.59 -4.75 -12.77
N ALA A 121 -4.51 -4.70 -11.79
CA ALA A 121 -5.43 -5.82 -11.56
C ALA A 121 -6.30 -6.09 -12.80
N GLY A 122 -6.82 -5.05 -13.44
CA GLY A 122 -7.55 -5.18 -14.71
C GLY A 122 -6.70 -5.77 -15.83
N GLY A 123 -5.47 -5.27 -16.01
CA GLY A 123 -4.53 -5.83 -16.97
C GLY A 123 -4.15 -7.28 -16.69
N PHE A 124 -4.00 -7.67 -15.42
CA PHE A 124 -3.74 -9.04 -15.03
C PHE A 124 -4.92 -9.96 -15.33
N LEU A 125 -6.15 -9.52 -15.05
CA LEU A 125 -7.36 -10.28 -15.41
C LEU A 125 -7.47 -10.50 -16.92
N TRP A 126 -7.13 -9.49 -17.72
CA TRP A 126 -7.04 -9.62 -19.17
C TRP A 126 -6.01 -10.66 -19.60
N LEU A 127 -4.80 -10.63 -19.02
CA LEU A 127 -3.73 -11.58 -19.30
C LEU A 127 -4.16 -13.02 -18.98
N VAL A 128 -4.72 -13.25 -17.79
CA VAL A 128 -5.23 -14.56 -17.36
C VAL A 128 -6.34 -15.04 -18.31
N GLY A 129 -7.30 -14.16 -18.65
CA GLY A 129 -8.36 -14.47 -19.59
C GLY A 129 -7.81 -14.87 -20.97
N SER A 130 -6.86 -14.11 -21.50
CA SER A 130 -6.21 -14.42 -22.78
C SER A 130 -5.48 -15.77 -22.75
N ALA A 131 -4.74 -16.06 -21.68
CA ALA A 131 -4.03 -17.32 -21.52
C ALA A 131 -4.99 -18.53 -21.46
N LEU A 132 -6.13 -18.39 -20.79
CA LEU A 132 -7.17 -19.43 -20.73
C LEU A 132 -7.81 -19.68 -22.10
N VAL A 133 -8.06 -18.63 -22.88
CA VAL A 133 -8.67 -18.73 -24.22
C VAL A 133 -7.71 -19.35 -25.22
N HIS A 134 -6.44 -18.91 -25.25
CA HIS A 134 -5.46 -19.39 -26.21
C HIS A 134 -4.81 -20.72 -25.82
N ARG A 135 -5.15 -21.27 -24.64
CA ARG A 135 -4.57 -22.51 -24.08
C ARG A 135 -3.05 -22.55 -24.24
N GLU A 136 -2.39 -21.42 -24.00
CA GLU A 136 -0.94 -21.39 -24.04
C GLU A 136 -0.43 -22.43 -23.04
N ALA A 137 0.48 -23.29 -23.49
CA ALA A 137 1.05 -24.32 -22.63
C ALA A 137 1.70 -23.61 -21.45
N ALA A 138 1.19 -23.87 -20.25
CA ALA A 138 1.75 -23.28 -19.04
C ALA A 138 3.26 -23.56 -19.01
N PRO A 139 4.10 -22.54 -18.78
CA PRO A 139 5.54 -22.77 -18.67
C PRO A 139 5.77 -23.81 -17.58
N THR A 140 6.53 -24.86 -17.91
CA THR A 140 6.87 -25.89 -16.94
C THR A 140 7.83 -25.28 -15.92
N ILE A 141 7.34 -25.03 -14.71
CA ILE A 141 8.15 -24.52 -13.61
C ILE A 141 9.13 -25.62 -13.21
N LYS A 142 10.41 -25.43 -13.51
CA LYS A 142 11.48 -26.31 -13.01
C LYS A 142 11.76 -25.94 -11.56
N VAL A 143 11.31 -26.79 -10.64
CA VAL A 143 11.63 -26.67 -9.23
C VAL A 143 13.04 -27.22 -9.02
N ASP A 144 14.02 -26.31 -8.96
CA ASP A 144 15.40 -26.62 -8.61
C ASP A 144 15.81 -25.98 -7.27
N LYS A 145 17.07 -26.19 -6.86
CA LYS A 145 17.59 -25.64 -5.60
C LYS A 145 17.59 -24.12 -5.58
N ASP A 146 17.81 -23.47 -6.73
CA ASP A 146 17.86 -22.02 -6.82
C ASP A 146 16.46 -21.42 -6.76
N TRP A 147 15.47 -22.07 -7.38
CA TRP A 147 14.06 -21.74 -7.23
C TRP A 147 13.62 -21.82 -5.76
N LEU A 148 13.90 -22.93 -5.08
CA LEU A 148 13.51 -23.12 -3.68
C LEU A 148 14.15 -22.06 -2.77
N ARG A 149 15.42 -21.76 -3.01
CA ARG A 149 16.16 -20.71 -2.30
C ARG A 149 15.55 -19.32 -2.52
N GLN A 150 15.24 -18.93 -3.75
CA GLN A 150 14.61 -17.64 -4.05
C GLN A 150 13.21 -17.55 -3.44
N PHE A 151 12.47 -18.66 -3.47
CA PHE A 151 11.16 -18.77 -2.85
C PHE A 151 11.21 -18.57 -1.33
N LEU A 152 12.11 -19.29 -0.64
CA LEU A 152 12.32 -19.15 0.81
C LEU A 152 12.81 -17.75 1.18
N PHE A 153 13.69 -17.15 0.35
CA PHE A 153 14.12 -15.77 0.50
C PHE A 153 12.93 -14.79 0.44
N GLY A 154 12.06 -14.94 -0.57
CA GLY A 154 10.88 -14.11 -0.74
C GLY A 154 9.92 -14.22 0.45
N ILE A 155 9.66 -15.43 0.93
CA ILE A 155 8.83 -15.67 2.12
C ILE A 155 9.47 -15.05 3.37
N GLY A 156 10.76 -15.28 3.59
CA GLY A 156 11.48 -14.74 4.75
C GLY A 156 11.46 -13.22 4.79
N MET A 157 11.69 -12.56 3.65
CA MET A 157 11.65 -11.10 3.55
C MET A 157 10.23 -10.54 3.71
N ALA A 158 9.24 -11.15 3.06
CA ALA A 158 7.85 -10.72 3.20
C ALA A 158 7.41 -10.81 4.66
N SER A 159 7.57 -11.98 5.29
CA SER A 159 7.20 -12.19 6.70
C SER A 159 7.99 -11.27 7.64
N GLY A 160 9.29 -11.12 7.42
CA GLY A 160 10.17 -10.26 8.22
C GLY A 160 9.86 -8.77 8.14
N ILE A 161 9.10 -8.31 7.14
CA ILE A 161 8.61 -6.93 7.04
C ILE A 161 7.16 -6.84 7.51
N TYR A 162 6.28 -7.73 7.06
CA TYR A 162 4.86 -7.68 7.38
C TYR A 162 4.59 -7.89 8.87
N LEU A 163 5.21 -8.88 9.51
CA LEU A 163 4.91 -9.20 10.91
C LEU A 163 5.32 -8.09 11.87
N PRO A 164 6.53 -7.51 11.80
CA PRO A 164 6.87 -6.37 12.65
C PRO A 164 5.94 -5.17 12.42
N ILE A 165 5.62 -4.82 11.17
CA ILE A 165 4.76 -3.67 10.90
C ILE A 165 3.34 -3.91 11.42
N THR A 166 2.76 -5.08 11.19
CA THR A 166 1.41 -5.42 11.68
C THR A 166 1.36 -5.52 13.21
N ALA A 167 2.44 -5.96 13.86
CA ALA A 167 2.54 -6.09 15.32
C ALA A 167 2.71 -4.73 16.02
N PHE A 168 3.65 -3.90 15.55
CA PHE A 168 4.05 -2.67 16.22
C PHE A 168 3.35 -1.42 15.68
N PHE A 169 2.88 -1.45 14.43
CA PHE A 169 2.22 -0.32 13.76
C PHE A 169 0.91 -0.74 13.06
N PRO A 170 -0.07 -1.31 13.77
CA PRO A 170 -1.28 -1.88 13.18
C PRO A 170 -2.13 -0.84 12.42
N GLU A 171 -2.27 0.37 12.94
CA GLU A 171 -3.03 1.45 12.27
C GLU A 171 -2.37 1.87 10.95
N PHE A 172 -1.04 2.04 10.97
CA PHE A 172 -0.26 2.35 9.78
C PHE A 172 -0.41 1.25 8.72
N TYR A 173 -0.33 -0.02 9.14
CA TYR A 173 -0.53 -1.17 8.24
C TYR A 173 -1.91 -1.12 7.58
N GLN A 174 -2.97 -0.96 8.36
CA GLN A 174 -4.34 -0.93 7.85
C GLN A 174 -4.54 0.21 6.83
N ALA A 175 -3.95 1.39 7.09
CA ALA A 175 -4.09 2.54 6.21
C ALA A 175 -3.20 2.50 4.96
N ASN A 176 -2.11 1.71 4.95
CA ASN A 176 -1.05 1.77 3.91
C ASN A 176 -0.68 0.41 3.32
N GLN A 177 -1.61 -0.55 3.30
CA GLN A 177 -1.35 -1.92 2.82
C GLN A 177 -0.70 -1.97 1.43
N ALA A 178 -1.22 -1.20 0.46
CA ALA A 178 -0.68 -1.18 -0.89
C ALA A 178 0.79 -0.70 -0.93
N LEU A 179 1.13 0.32 -0.13
CA LEU A 179 2.50 0.85 -0.04
C LEU A 179 3.44 -0.19 0.58
N ILE A 180 3.00 -0.91 1.60
CA ILE A 180 3.79 -1.96 2.24
C ILE A 180 4.03 -3.12 1.27
N VAL A 181 3.01 -3.54 0.52
CA VAL A 181 3.14 -4.56 -0.53
C VAL A 181 4.17 -4.13 -1.56
N LEU A 182 4.12 -2.89 -2.01
CA LEU A 182 5.09 -2.33 -2.95
C LEU A 182 6.52 -2.36 -2.37
N ILE A 183 6.71 -1.89 -1.14
CA ILE A 183 8.02 -1.89 -0.48
C ILE A 183 8.55 -3.33 -0.39
N VAL A 184 7.74 -4.29 0.04
CA VAL A 184 8.12 -5.70 0.13
C VAL A 184 8.50 -6.25 -1.24
N ALA A 185 7.70 -5.98 -2.28
CA ALA A 185 7.97 -6.43 -3.64
C ALA A 185 9.30 -5.86 -4.17
N VAL A 186 9.54 -4.56 -3.95
CA VAL A 186 10.77 -3.89 -4.34
C VAL A 186 11.99 -4.47 -3.60
N VAL A 187 11.87 -4.69 -2.28
CA VAL A 187 12.94 -5.29 -1.48
C VAL A 187 13.24 -6.72 -1.91
N ILE A 188 12.22 -7.53 -2.20
CA ILE A 188 12.42 -8.90 -2.72
C ILE A 188 13.08 -8.85 -4.10
N TYR A 189 12.57 -8.01 -5.00
CA TYR A 189 13.12 -7.88 -6.36
C TYR A 189 14.61 -7.51 -6.34
N TYR A 190 14.99 -6.51 -5.56
CA TYR A 190 16.40 -6.11 -5.45
C TYR A 190 17.23 -7.11 -4.65
N GLY A 191 16.71 -7.61 -3.54
CA GLY A 191 17.44 -8.49 -2.63
C GLY A 191 17.71 -9.87 -3.24
N ALA A 192 16.79 -10.39 -4.06
CA ALA A 192 16.92 -11.70 -4.70
C ALA A 192 18.14 -11.78 -5.63
N ASN A 193 18.47 -10.67 -6.29
CA ASN A 193 19.60 -10.58 -7.22
C ASN A 193 20.94 -10.21 -6.56
N THR A 194 20.98 -10.07 -5.22
CA THR A 194 22.24 -9.84 -4.51
C THR A 194 22.93 -11.13 -4.12
N ARG A 195 24.26 -11.09 -4.04
CA ARG A 195 25.09 -12.16 -3.47
C ARG A 195 24.73 -12.50 -2.01
N PHE A 196 24.03 -11.59 -1.33
CA PHE A 196 23.61 -11.71 0.06
C PHE A 196 22.14 -12.11 0.25
N SER A 197 21.44 -12.53 -0.81
CA SER A 197 20.05 -13.02 -0.76
C SER A 197 19.80 -13.99 0.41
N HIS A 198 20.69 -14.95 0.63
CA HIS A 198 20.61 -15.89 1.75
C HIS A 198 20.65 -15.23 3.13
N MET A 199 21.53 -14.24 3.32
CA MET A 199 21.66 -13.53 4.60
C MET A 199 20.42 -12.68 4.88
N PHE A 200 19.89 -12.00 3.87
CA PHE A 200 18.68 -11.21 4.01
C PHE A 200 17.45 -12.09 4.33
N GLY A 201 17.31 -13.24 3.67
CA GLY A 201 16.24 -14.20 3.97
C GLY A 201 16.31 -14.71 5.42
N LEU A 202 17.50 -15.03 5.91
CA LEU A 202 17.73 -15.42 7.30
C LEU A 202 17.38 -14.30 8.28
N VAL A 203 17.78 -13.05 8.00
CA VAL A 203 17.41 -11.89 8.82
C VAL A 203 15.90 -11.72 8.89
N GLY A 204 15.18 -11.88 7.77
CA GLY A 204 13.72 -11.81 7.75
C GLY A 204 13.05 -12.92 8.59
N ILE A 205 13.58 -14.14 8.55
CA ILE A 205 13.12 -15.25 9.40
C ILE A 205 13.39 -14.95 10.88
N ILE A 206 14.60 -14.47 11.22
CA ILE A 206 14.96 -14.11 12.60
C ILE A 206 14.04 -12.99 13.11
N ALA A 207 13.81 -11.94 12.33
CA ALA A 207 12.91 -10.84 12.68
C ALA A 207 11.49 -11.35 12.94
N THR A 208 11.01 -12.29 12.10
CA THR A 208 9.72 -12.96 12.28
C THR A 208 9.66 -13.74 13.60
N THR A 209 10.69 -14.54 13.90
CA THR A 209 10.76 -15.31 15.14
C THR A 209 10.77 -14.40 16.36
N ILE A 210 11.60 -13.35 16.38
CA ILE A 210 11.68 -12.38 17.47
C ILE A 210 10.33 -11.70 17.68
N THR A 211 9.69 -11.23 16.61
CA THR A 211 8.39 -10.57 16.68
C THR A 211 7.33 -11.51 17.25
N THR A 212 7.34 -12.78 16.84
CA THR A 212 6.41 -13.79 17.34
C THR A 212 6.61 -14.06 18.83
N ILE A 213 7.87 -14.16 19.29
CA ILE A 213 8.21 -14.34 20.71
C ILE A 213 7.72 -13.13 21.53
N LEU A 214 7.98 -11.90 21.06
CA LEU A 214 7.56 -10.68 21.73
C LEU A 214 6.03 -10.59 21.83
N LEU A 215 5.31 -10.92 20.75
CA LEU A 215 3.84 -10.97 20.76
C LEU A 215 3.30 -12.02 21.74
N TRP A 216 3.96 -13.17 21.83
CA TRP A 216 3.60 -14.21 22.78
C TRP A 216 3.80 -13.76 24.22
N GLN A 217 4.92 -13.10 24.54
CA GLN A 217 5.18 -12.52 25.86
C GLN A 217 4.13 -11.46 26.24
N ILE A 218 3.84 -10.51 25.35
CA ILE A 218 2.83 -9.46 25.59
C ILE A 218 1.44 -10.09 25.85
N LYS A 219 1.09 -11.15 25.12
CA LYS A 219 -0.19 -11.84 25.29
C LYS A 219 -0.26 -12.62 26.62
N LEU A 220 0.85 -13.20 27.05
CA LEU A 220 0.97 -13.84 28.36
C LEU A 220 0.82 -12.83 29.50
N ASP A 221 1.52 -11.70 29.43
CA ASP A 221 1.46 -10.66 30.47
C ASP A 221 0.03 -10.11 30.63
N LYS A 222 -0.66 -9.79 29.51
CA LYS A 222 -2.06 -9.38 29.56
C LYS A 222 -3.00 -10.45 30.14
N SER A 223 -2.72 -11.73 29.87
CA SER A 223 -3.50 -12.85 30.42
C SER A 223 -3.25 -13.02 31.92
N TYR A 224 -2.02 -12.81 32.37
CA TYR A 224 -1.63 -12.82 33.77
C TYR A 224 -2.30 -11.70 34.56
N ASP A 225 -2.27 -10.46 34.04
CA ASP A 225 -2.93 -9.30 34.65
C ASP A 225 -4.45 -9.49 34.75
N LEU A 226 -5.08 -10.06 33.72
CA LEU A 226 -6.52 -10.34 33.73
C LEU A 226 -6.89 -11.41 34.79
N CYS A 227 -6.07 -12.45 34.93
CA CYS A 227 -6.25 -13.48 35.96
C CYS A 227 -6.00 -12.93 37.36
N TYR A 228 -4.98 -12.08 37.55
CA TYR A 228 -4.68 -11.45 38.82
C TYR A 228 -5.81 -10.50 39.27
N THR A 229 -6.31 -9.67 38.36
CA THR A 229 -7.41 -8.73 38.63
C THR A 229 -8.69 -9.49 39.00
N LYS A 230 -9.08 -10.52 38.23
CA LYS A 230 -10.23 -11.38 38.56
C LYS A 230 -10.05 -12.14 39.87
N GLY A 231 -8.83 -12.59 40.16
CA GLY A 231 -8.49 -13.25 41.43
C GLY A 231 -8.65 -12.31 42.62
N MET A 232 -8.20 -11.05 42.49
CA MET A 232 -8.36 -10.03 43.53
C MET A 232 -9.81 -9.62 43.74
N ASP A 233 -10.62 -9.51 42.67
CA ASP A 233 -12.06 -9.28 42.77
C ASP A 233 -12.77 -10.43 43.50
N MET A 234 -12.38 -11.67 43.22
CA MET A 234 -12.93 -12.85 43.90
C MET A 234 -12.53 -12.89 45.38
N ILE A 235 -11.30 -12.51 45.71
CA ILE A 235 -10.84 -12.38 47.11
C ILE A 235 -11.57 -11.23 47.82
N HIS A 236 -11.85 -10.11 47.14
CA HIS A 236 -12.66 -9.02 47.69
C HIS A 236 -14.11 -9.48 47.95
N LEU A 237 -14.73 -10.19 47.02
CA LEU A 237 -16.06 -10.78 47.18
C LEU A 237 -16.11 -11.82 48.32
N LEU A 238 -15.02 -12.55 48.57
CA LEU A 238 -14.90 -13.50 49.68
C LEU A 238 -14.57 -12.82 51.03
N LYS A 239 -13.98 -11.62 51.01
CA LYS A 239 -13.75 -10.78 52.20
C LYS A 239 -14.96 -9.93 52.59
N VAL A 240 -15.96 -9.78 51.72
CA VAL A 240 -17.29 -9.28 52.13
C VAL A 240 -17.88 -10.35 53.07
N SER A 241 -17.85 -10.01 54.35
CA SER A 241 -18.31 -10.79 55.50
C SER A 241 -19.59 -11.60 55.22
N PRO A 242 -19.70 -12.84 55.77
CA PRO A 242 -20.91 -13.65 55.72
C PRO A 242 -22.16 -12.98 56.34
N GLU A 243 -22.02 -11.82 56.99
CA GLU A 243 -23.13 -11.07 57.58
C GLU A 243 -24.09 -10.45 56.55
N THR A 244 -23.65 -10.23 55.30
CA THR A 244 -24.55 -9.74 54.23
C THR A 244 -25.34 -10.87 53.55
N ARG A 245 -25.07 -12.13 53.88
CA ARG A 245 -25.76 -13.30 53.28
C ARG A 245 -27.07 -13.66 54.01
N LYS A 246 -27.53 -12.83 54.95
CA LYS A 246 -28.80 -12.97 55.69
C LYS A 246 -29.90 -12.00 55.23
N THR A 247 -29.70 -11.25 54.15
CA THR A 247 -30.67 -10.26 53.64
C THR A 247 -30.91 -10.34 52.13
N ILE A 248 -30.77 -11.54 51.54
CA ILE A 248 -31.40 -11.90 50.26
C ILE A 248 -32.17 -13.20 50.48
#